data_AF-A0A850DFQ2-F1
#
_entry.id   AF-A0A850DFQ2-F1
#
_cell.length_a   1.000
_cell.length_b   1.000
_cell.length_c   1.000
_cell.angle_alpha   90.00
_cell.angle_beta   90.00
_cell.angle_gamma   90.00
#
_symmetry.space_group_name_H-M   'P 1'
#
loop_
_entity.id
_entity.type
_entity.pdbx_description
1 polymer ?
#
loop_
_entity_poly.entity_id
_entity_poly.type
_entity_poly.pdbx_seq_one_letter_code
_entity_poly.pdbx_strand_id
1 'polypeptide(L)'
;MDSPTVRRARRAVAVVFAVHGCVSGTFAARVPWIQQHLQLDAGQLGLALVMPALGGLATLPFAGAVVDRLGGRTATRMLISAWCLALTVMASAPNRWILMVVFAAAGAAAATSDMAMNAEGVAVEKALDRPVMSGLHGMWSVGALAGGGAGAAAVQAGLGAPAHFAVAGGLLLMVGAAAAGRL
;
A
#
# COMPACT_ATOMS: atom_id res chain seq x y z
N MET A 1 -4.94 12.98 -30.32
CA MET A 1 -5.37 11.69 -29.74
C MET A 1 -4.21 11.14 -28.93
N ASP A 2 -4.38 10.88 -27.64
CA ASP A 2 -3.29 10.35 -26.81
C ASP A 2 -2.72 9.04 -27.38
N SER A 3 -1.42 8.81 -27.23
CA SER A 3 -0.82 7.54 -27.63
C SER A 3 -1.45 6.38 -26.84
N PRO A 4 -1.72 5.21 -27.46
CA PRO A 4 -2.15 4.00 -26.76
C PRO A 4 -1.28 3.66 -25.55
N THR A 5 0.02 3.97 -25.62
CA THR A 5 0.98 3.78 -24.52
C THR A 5 0.65 4.65 -23.31
N VAL A 6 0.34 5.93 -23.50
CA VAL A 6 0.05 6.88 -22.40
C VAL A 6 -1.28 6.52 -21.72
N ARG A 7 -2.28 6.09 -22.50
CA ARG A 7 -3.56 5.59 -21.93
C ARG A 7 -3.38 4.32 -21.11
N ARG A 8 -2.48 3.42 -21.54
CA ARG A 8 -2.12 2.22 -20.79
C ARG A 8 -1.40 2.58 -19.49
N ALA A 9 -0.45 3.51 -19.51
CA ALA A 9 0.24 4.00 -18.31
C ALA A 9 -0.73 4.64 -17.31
N ARG A 10 -1.69 5.46 -17.79
CA ARG A 10 -2.75 6.02 -16.94
C ARG A 10 -3.58 4.96 -16.22
N ARG A 11 -3.97 3.90 -16.93
CA ARG A 11 -4.72 2.78 -16.32
C ARG A 11 -3.85 2.03 -15.32
N ALA A 12 -2.59 1.80 -15.65
CA ALA A 12 -1.63 1.13 -14.78
C ALA A 12 -1.44 1.89 -13.47
N VAL A 13 -1.18 3.20 -13.51
CA VAL A 13 -0.97 4.00 -12.30
C VAL A 13 -2.25 4.11 -11.47
N ALA A 14 -3.43 4.23 -12.10
CA ALA A 14 -4.71 4.17 -11.39
C ALA A 14 -4.92 2.85 -10.63
N VAL A 15 -4.53 1.72 -11.21
CA VAL A 15 -4.57 0.42 -10.52
C VAL A 15 -3.56 0.38 -9.37
N VAL A 16 -2.37 0.94 -9.52
CA VAL A 16 -1.39 1.04 -8.42
C VAL A 16 -1.94 1.85 -7.25
N PHE A 17 -2.58 3.01 -7.50
CA PHE A 17 -3.25 3.81 -6.46
C PHE A 17 -4.35 3.01 -5.76
N ALA A 18 -5.19 2.30 -6.52
CA ALA A 18 -6.25 1.46 -5.96
C ALA A 18 -5.69 0.30 -5.12
N VAL A 19 -4.62 -0.35 -5.56
CA VAL A 19 -3.95 -1.42 -4.80
C VAL A 19 -3.37 -0.85 -3.51
N HIS A 20 -2.66 0.27 -3.57
CA HIS A 20 -2.11 0.92 -2.38
C HIS A 20 -3.20 1.24 -1.35
N GLY A 21 -4.29 1.86 -1.79
CA GLY A 21 -5.44 2.15 -0.92
C GLY A 21 -6.09 0.87 -0.37
N CYS A 22 -6.24 -0.17 -1.19
CA CYS A 22 -6.84 -1.44 -0.77
C CYS A 22 -6.02 -2.15 0.32
N VAL A 23 -4.70 -2.11 0.25
CA VAL A 23 -3.83 -2.57 1.34
C VAL A 23 -4.10 -1.78 2.63
N SER A 24 -4.17 -0.44 2.55
CA SER A 24 -4.46 0.42 3.71
C SER A 24 -5.83 0.12 4.33
N GLY A 25 -6.88 -0.04 3.51
CA GLY A 25 -8.22 -0.40 3.98
C GLY A 25 -8.27 -1.80 4.61
N THR A 26 -7.60 -2.78 3.99
CA THR A 26 -7.48 -4.15 4.48
C THR A 26 -6.81 -4.18 5.86
N PHE A 27 -5.72 -3.43 6.02
CA PHE A 27 -5.02 -3.28 7.30
C PHE A 27 -5.95 -2.66 8.36
N ALA A 28 -6.59 -1.53 8.05
CA ALA A 28 -7.46 -0.82 8.99
C ALA A 28 -8.58 -1.71 9.52
N ALA A 29 -9.22 -2.52 8.67
CA ALA A 29 -10.28 -3.45 9.06
C ALA A 29 -9.82 -4.56 10.03
N ARG A 30 -8.52 -4.82 10.12
CA ARG A 30 -7.93 -5.88 10.95
C ARG A 30 -7.13 -5.37 12.14
N VAL A 31 -7.04 -4.05 12.35
CA VAL A 31 -6.42 -3.46 13.56
C VAL A 31 -7.01 -4.02 14.87
N PRO A 32 -8.34 -4.18 15.02
CA PRO A 32 -8.90 -4.78 16.24
C PRO A 32 -8.42 -6.22 16.48
N TRP A 33 -8.23 -7.00 15.41
CA TRP A 33 -7.68 -8.36 15.54
C TRP A 33 -6.22 -8.32 15.99
N ILE A 34 -5.39 -7.42 15.46
CA ILE A 34 -3.98 -7.28 15.88
C ILE A 34 -3.90 -6.95 17.37
N GLN A 35 -4.75 -6.04 17.84
CA GLN A 35 -4.85 -5.68 19.25
C GLN A 35 -5.17 -6.90 20.13
N GLN A 36 -6.19 -7.66 19.76
CA GLN A 36 -6.63 -8.85 20.51
C GLN A 36 -5.59 -9.97 20.45
N HIS A 37 -5.00 -10.21 19.29
CA HIS A 37 -4.04 -11.30 19.05
C HIS A 37 -2.77 -11.15 19.90
N LEU A 38 -2.29 -9.92 20.06
CA LEU A 38 -1.11 -9.62 20.86
C LEU A 38 -1.45 -9.10 22.27
N GLN A 39 -2.74 -9.11 22.65
CA GLN A 39 -3.24 -8.64 23.94
C GLN A 39 -2.75 -7.23 24.30
N LEU A 40 -2.78 -6.33 23.32
CA LEU A 40 -2.30 -4.96 23.49
C LEU A 40 -3.33 -4.11 24.22
N ASP A 41 -2.87 -3.38 25.24
CA ASP A 41 -3.65 -2.25 25.77
C ASP A 41 -3.69 -1.09 24.74
N ALA A 42 -4.51 -0.08 25.04
CA ALA A 42 -4.71 1.06 24.14
C ALA A 42 -3.42 1.87 23.92
N GLY A 43 -2.58 2.01 24.94
CA GLY A 43 -1.31 2.75 24.85
C GLY A 43 -0.28 2.01 24.01
N GLN A 44 -0.18 0.69 24.18
CA GLN A 44 0.67 -0.19 23.39
C GLN A 44 0.24 -0.23 21.92
N LEU A 45 -1.07 -0.33 21.65
CA LEU A 45 -1.59 -0.26 20.29
C LEU A 45 -1.30 1.12 19.69
N GLY A 46 -1.53 2.20 20.43
CA GLY A 46 -1.22 3.57 19.99
C GLY A 46 0.25 3.73 19.60
N LEU A 47 1.18 3.26 20.45
CA LEU A 47 2.61 3.28 20.17
C LEU A 47 2.96 2.47 18.92
N ALA A 48 2.35 1.29 18.75
CA ALA A 48 2.53 0.51 17.53
C ALA A 48 2.05 1.30 16.31
N LEU A 49 0.84 1.87 16.33
CA LEU A 49 0.25 2.61 15.21
C LEU A 49 0.98 3.93 14.86
N VAL A 50 1.86 4.43 15.72
CA VAL A 50 2.78 5.54 15.40
C VAL A 50 3.96 5.07 14.54
N MET A 51 4.37 3.81 14.66
CA MET A 51 5.55 3.28 13.95
C MET A 51 5.47 3.39 12.42
N PRO A 52 4.34 3.17 11.73
CA PRO A 52 4.25 3.40 10.29
C PRO A 52 4.57 4.85 9.91
N ALA A 53 4.11 5.83 10.70
CA ALA A 53 4.40 7.24 10.45
C ALA A 53 5.90 7.53 10.64
N LEU A 54 6.53 7.00 11.68
CA LEU A 54 7.97 7.14 11.91
C LEU A 54 8.80 6.48 10.80
N GLY A 55 8.41 5.28 10.38
CA GLY A 55 9.04 4.57 9.27
C GLY A 55 8.93 5.35 7.96
N GLY A 56 7.75 5.90 7.67
CA GLY A 56 7.54 6.78 6.52
C GLY A 56 8.40 8.04 6.58
N LEU A 57 8.44 8.71 7.74
CA LEU A 57 9.24 9.92 7.94
C LEU A 57 10.73 9.66 7.70
N ALA A 58 11.24 8.50 8.13
CA ALA A 58 12.62 8.09 7.92
C ALA A 58 12.99 7.92 6.44
N THR A 59 12.00 7.72 5.55
CA THR A 59 12.25 7.58 4.11
C THR A 59 12.29 8.88 3.33
N LEU A 60 11.75 9.98 3.87
CA LEU A 60 11.65 11.26 3.15
C LEU A 60 12.97 11.74 2.52
N PRO A 61 14.12 11.68 3.22
CA PRO A 61 15.39 12.16 2.65
C PRO A 61 15.91 11.30 1.49
N PHE A 62 15.46 10.05 1.39
CA PHE A 62 16.03 9.05 0.50
C PHE A 62 15.09 8.64 -0.63
N ALA A 63 13.78 8.88 -0.49
CA ALA A 63 12.77 8.41 -1.42
C ALA A 63 13.01 8.87 -2.86
N GLY A 64 13.37 10.16 -3.06
CA GLY A 64 13.74 10.68 -4.38
C GLY A 64 14.95 9.94 -4.97
N ALA A 65 16.03 9.80 -4.19
CA ALA A 65 17.24 9.10 -4.64
C ALA A 65 16.99 7.61 -4.97
N VAL A 66 16.07 6.95 -4.26
CA VAL A 66 15.66 5.57 -4.56
C VAL A 66 14.94 5.50 -5.91
N VAL A 67 13.99 6.39 -6.14
CA VAL A 67 13.24 6.46 -7.40
C VAL A 67 14.15 6.79 -8.58
N ASP A 68 15.07 7.75 -8.41
CA ASP A 68 16.01 8.16 -9.45
C ASP A 68 16.99 7.04 -9.82
N ARG A 69 17.48 6.28 -8.84
CA ARG A 69 18.43 5.17 -9.06
C ARG A 69 17.79 3.95 -9.70
N LEU A 70 16.59 3.58 -9.28
CA LEU A 70 15.90 2.37 -9.77
C LEU A 70 15.09 2.64 -11.06
N GLY A 71 14.76 3.90 -11.33
CA GLY A 71 13.74 4.30 -12.28
C GLY A 71 12.33 4.11 -11.71
N GLY A 72 11.40 5.00 -12.08
CA GLY A 72 10.07 5.07 -11.48
C GLY A 72 9.24 3.78 -11.62
N ARG A 73 9.30 3.12 -12.78
CA ARG A 73 8.65 1.82 -13.01
C ARG A 73 9.13 0.72 -12.04
N THR A 74 10.45 0.56 -11.92
CA THR A 74 11.04 -0.47 -11.07
C THR A 74 10.81 -0.15 -9.60
N ALA A 75 11.02 1.11 -9.20
CA ALA A 75 10.77 1.59 -7.85
C ALA A 75 9.32 1.34 -7.45
N THR A 76 8.35 1.78 -8.26
CA THR A 76 6.92 1.58 -8.02
C THR A 76 6.58 0.10 -7.88
N ARG A 77 7.09 -0.76 -8.77
CA ARG A 77 6.85 -2.20 -8.70
C ARG A 77 7.39 -2.83 -7.42
N MET A 78 8.62 -2.49 -7.03
CA MET A 78 9.23 -3.05 -5.82
C MET A 78 8.51 -2.58 -4.56
N LEU A 79 8.22 -1.28 -4.48
CA LEU A 79 7.63 -0.65 -3.29
C LEU A 79 6.17 -1.06 -3.09
N ILE A 80 5.36 -1.11 -4.16
CA ILE A 80 3.98 -1.61 -4.04
C ILE A 80 3.95 -3.09 -3.66
N SER A 81 4.91 -3.88 -4.15
CA SER A 81 5.05 -5.29 -3.79
C SER A 81 5.41 -5.46 -2.31
N ALA A 82 6.37 -4.67 -1.82
CA ALA A 82 6.74 -4.65 -0.41
C ALA A 82 5.57 -4.24 0.49
N TRP A 83 4.78 -3.24 0.08
CA TRP A 83 3.59 -2.82 0.81
C TRP A 83 2.51 -3.91 0.84
N CYS A 84 2.27 -4.62 -0.26
CA CYS A 84 1.33 -5.75 -0.28
C CYS A 84 1.79 -6.91 0.62
N LEU A 85 3.09 -7.26 0.57
CA LEU A 85 3.68 -8.31 1.41
C LEU A 85 3.62 -7.96 2.91
N ALA A 86 3.64 -6.67 3.25
CA ALA A 86 3.59 -6.22 4.63
C ALA A 86 2.33 -6.73 5.36
N LEU A 87 1.18 -6.89 4.68
CA LEU A 87 -0.02 -7.48 5.29
C LEU A 87 0.24 -8.85 5.88
N THR A 88 0.90 -9.73 5.12
CA THR A 88 1.20 -11.10 5.55
C THR A 88 2.22 -11.10 6.70
N VAL A 89 3.23 -10.23 6.61
CA VAL A 89 4.25 -10.11 7.65
C VAL A 89 3.65 -9.59 8.97
N MET A 90 2.72 -8.62 8.92
CA MET A 90 2.01 -8.09 10.10
C MET A 90 1.23 -9.18 10.85
N ALA A 91 0.54 -10.08 10.14
CA ALA A 91 -0.17 -11.20 10.76
C ALA A 91 0.75 -12.21 11.45
N SER A 92 2.04 -12.22 11.11
CA SER A 92 3.01 -13.20 11.59
C SER A 92 3.86 -12.67 12.76
N ALA A 93 3.60 -11.45 13.25
CA ALA A 93 4.36 -10.86 14.34
C ALA A 93 4.11 -11.62 15.66
N PRO A 94 5.14 -12.22 16.30
CA PRO A 94 4.96 -13.05 17.50
C PRO A 94 4.80 -12.23 18.78
N ASN A 95 5.16 -10.95 18.76
CA ASN A 95 5.06 -10.05 19.90
C ASN A 95 5.04 -8.58 19.44
N ARG A 96 4.74 -7.68 20.39
CA ARG A 96 4.60 -6.24 20.13
C ARG A 96 5.86 -5.56 19.56
N TRP A 97 7.05 -6.00 19.96
CA TRP A 97 8.30 -5.38 19.51
C TRP A 97 8.55 -5.69 18.03
N ILE A 98 8.34 -6.94 17.64
CA ILE A 98 8.40 -7.33 16.23
C ILE A 98 7.30 -6.63 15.43
N LEU A 99 6.09 -6.52 15.97
CA LEU A 99 5.01 -5.76 15.30
C LEU A 99 5.43 -4.31 15.04
N MET A 100 6.04 -3.62 16.02
CA MET A 100 6.51 -2.24 15.87
C MET A 100 7.55 -2.10 14.75
N VAL A 101 8.51 -3.02 14.66
CA VAL A 101 9.49 -3.05 13.56
C VAL A 101 8.82 -3.30 12.22
N VAL A 102 7.89 -4.26 12.16
CA VAL A 102 7.12 -4.57 10.95
C VAL A 102 6.29 -3.36 10.52
N PHE A 103 5.61 -2.69 11.44
CA PHE A 103 4.84 -1.48 11.17
C PHE A 103 5.72 -0.33 10.68
N ALA A 104 6.90 -0.13 11.26
CA ALA A 104 7.86 0.86 10.76
C ALA A 104 8.31 0.54 9.32
N ALA A 105 8.73 -0.69 9.06
CA ALA A 105 9.15 -1.12 7.73
C ALA A 105 8.00 -1.01 6.71
N ALA A 106 6.78 -1.35 7.12
CA ALA A 106 5.60 -1.27 6.29
C ALA A 106 5.22 0.19 5.98
N GLY A 107 5.31 1.09 6.97
CA GLY A 107 5.12 2.52 6.77
C GLY A 107 6.17 3.14 5.85
N ALA A 108 7.43 2.72 5.97
CA ALA A 108 8.50 3.10 5.04
C ALA A 108 8.19 2.65 3.60
N ALA A 109 7.76 1.41 3.41
CA ALA A 109 7.34 0.89 2.11
C ALA A 109 6.12 1.64 1.55
N ALA A 110 5.10 1.89 2.37
CA ALA A 110 3.91 2.63 1.98
C ALA A 110 4.24 4.07 1.55
N ALA A 111 4.96 4.82 2.39
CA ALA A 111 5.30 6.21 2.12
C ALA A 111 6.18 6.36 0.86
N THR A 112 7.19 5.49 0.71
CA THR A 112 8.05 5.53 -0.48
C THR A 112 7.27 5.08 -1.72
N SER A 113 6.37 4.09 -1.59
CA SER A 113 5.49 3.67 -2.69
C SER A 113 4.56 4.80 -3.12
N ASP A 114 4.01 5.56 -2.16
CA ASP A 114 3.16 6.71 -2.41
C ASP A 114 3.91 7.78 -3.23
N MET A 115 5.13 8.12 -2.83
CA MET A 115 5.97 9.04 -3.59
C MET A 115 6.26 8.55 -5.01
N ALA A 116 6.63 7.27 -5.16
CA ALA A 116 6.93 6.69 -6.47
C ALA A 116 5.70 6.69 -7.39
N MET A 117 4.52 6.27 -6.90
CA MET A 117 3.30 6.26 -7.71
C MET A 117 2.81 7.67 -8.05
N ASN A 118 3.00 8.64 -7.17
CA ASN A 118 2.69 10.05 -7.45
C ASN A 118 3.60 10.61 -8.54
N ALA A 119 4.90 10.29 -8.53
CA ALA A 119 5.82 10.69 -9.59
C ALA A 119 5.39 10.12 -10.97
N GLU A 120 4.98 8.86 -11.01
CA GLU A 120 4.40 8.23 -12.21
C GLU A 120 3.09 8.89 -12.64
N GLY A 121 2.24 9.27 -11.67
CA GLY A 121 1.02 10.04 -11.92
C GLY A 121 1.31 11.39 -12.58
N VAL A 122 2.32 12.11 -12.09
CA VAL A 122 2.78 13.38 -12.67
C VAL A 122 3.35 13.17 -14.07
N ALA A 123 4.11 12.10 -14.31
CA ALA A 123 4.64 11.79 -15.64
C ALA A 123 3.50 11.51 -16.65
N VAL A 124 2.49 10.74 -16.24
CA VAL A 124 1.28 10.49 -17.05
C VAL A 124 0.49 11.78 -17.29
N GLU A 125 0.33 12.63 -16.26
CA GLU A 125 -0.37 13.91 -16.37
C GLU A 125 0.27 14.83 -17.40
N LYS A 126 1.61 14.96 -17.34
CA LYS A 126 2.40 15.71 -18.32
C LYS A 126 2.27 15.14 -19.74
N ALA A 127 2.31 13.82 -19.89
CA ALA A 127 2.19 13.17 -21.20
C ALA A 127 0.78 13.28 -21.81
N LEU A 128 -0.25 13.48 -21.00
CA LEU A 128 -1.63 13.67 -21.44
C LEU A 128 -2.02 15.15 -21.61
N ASP A 129 -1.20 16.07 -21.11
CA ASP A 129 -1.45 17.52 -21.09
C ASP A 129 -2.81 17.91 -20.47
N ARG A 130 -3.19 17.20 -19.40
CA ARG A 130 -4.46 17.41 -18.69
C ARG A 130 -4.38 16.87 -17.26
N PRO A 131 -5.06 17.51 -16.29
CA PRO A 131 -5.04 17.03 -14.90
C PRO A 131 -5.70 15.65 -14.79
N VAL A 132 -5.02 14.72 -14.11
CA VAL A 132 -5.49 13.36 -13.79
C VAL A 132 -5.28 12.99 -12.32
N MET A 133 -4.44 13.72 -11.58
CA MET A 133 -4.03 13.36 -10.22
C MET A 133 -5.20 13.18 -9.25
N SER A 134 -6.20 14.08 -9.25
CA SER A 134 -7.39 13.93 -8.40
C SER A 134 -8.16 12.63 -8.68
N GLY A 135 -8.22 12.20 -9.94
CA GLY A 135 -8.83 10.93 -10.32
C GLY A 135 -8.02 9.72 -9.84
N LEU A 136 -6.68 9.83 -9.78
CA LEU A 136 -5.81 8.80 -9.23
C LEU A 136 -6.02 8.65 -7.72
N HIS A 137 -6.08 9.76 -6.97
CA HIS A 137 -6.45 9.72 -5.55
C HIS A 137 -7.87 9.20 -5.34
N GLY A 138 -8.80 9.51 -6.24
CA GLY A 138 -10.13 8.89 -6.24
C GLY A 138 -10.06 7.36 -6.31
N MET A 139 -9.17 6.81 -7.14
CA MET A 139 -8.93 5.36 -7.20
C MET A 139 -8.31 4.80 -5.92
N TRP A 140 -7.43 5.55 -5.25
CA TRP A 140 -6.92 5.17 -3.92
C TRP A 140 -8.05 5.05 -2.91
N SER A 141 -8.99 6.00 -2.89
CA SER A 141 -10.15 5.95 -1.99
C SER A 141 -11.06 4.77 -2.30
N VAL A 142 -11.34 4.50 -3.59
CA VAL A 142 -12.08 3.30 -4.02
C VAL A 142 -11.38 2.03 -3.53
N GLY A 143 -10.05 1.98 -3.67
CA GLY A 143 -9.23 0.90 -3.13
C GLY A 143 -9.42 0.73 -1.62
N ALA A 144 -9.26 1.81 -0.85
CA ALA A 144 -9.40 1.79 0.61
C ALA A 144 -10.78 1.32 1.06
N LEU A 145 -11.84 1.78 0.40
CA LEU A 145 -13.21 1.32 0.64
C LEU A 145 -13.36 -0.17 0.31
N ALA A 146 -12.84 -0.62 -0.83
CA ALA A 146 -12.91 -2.03 -1.23
C ALA A 146 -12.16 -2.94 -0.25
N GLY A 147 -10.95 -2.56 0.16
CA GLY A 147 -10.14 -3.31 1.13
C GLY A 147 -10.78 -3.34 2.52
N GLY A 148 -11.28 -2.20 2.99
CA GLY A 148 -12.01 -2.12 4.27
C GLY A 148 -13.29 -2.94 4.26
N GLY A 149 -14.08 -2.84 3.19
CA GLY A 149 -15.31 -3.60 3.00
C GLY A 149 -15.07 -5.11 2.89
N ALA A 150 -14.08 -5.54 2.11
CA ALA A 150 -13.67 -6.94 2.03
C ALA A 150 -13.17 -7.45 3.39
N GLY A 151 -12.41 -6.63 4.12
CA GLY A 151 -11.97 -6.94 5.47
C GLY A 151 -13.12 -7.12 6.45
N ALA A 152 -14.11 -6.22 6.43
CA ALA A 152 -15.31 -6.33 7.25
C ALA A 152 -16.13 -7.59 6.92
N ALA A 153 -16.33 -7.87 5.63
CA ALA A 153 -17.00 -9.09 5.17
C ALA A 153 -16.25 -10.36 5.61
N ALA A 154 -14.92 -10.36 5.52
CA ALA A 154 -14.09 -11.46 5.98
C ALA A 154 -14.18 -11.67 7.50
N VAL A 155 -14.27 -10.60 8.29
CA VAL A 155 -14.52 -10.69 9.74
C VAL A 155 -15.89 -11.28 10.01
N GLN A 156 -16.93 -10.81 9.32
CA GLN A 156 -18.30 -11.31 9.47
C GLN A 156 -18.44 -12.79 9.09
N ALA A 157 -17.68 -13.23 8.08
CA ALA A 157 -17.61 -14.63 7.65
C ALA A 157 -16.75 -15.52 8.57
N GLY A 158 -16.17 -14.98 9.66
CA GLY A 158 -15.34 -15.73 10.59
C GLY A 158 -13.94 -16.09 10.05
N LEU A 159 -13.49 -15.44 8.97
CA LEU A 159 -12.19 -15.73 8.38
C LEU A 159 -11.06 -15.19 9.26
N GLY A 160 -10.12 -16.07 9.64
CA GLY A 160 -8.93 -15.72 10.39
C GLY A 160 -8.09 -14.64 9.69
N ALA A 161 -7.58 -13.67 10.44
CA ALA A 161 -6.82 -12.56 9.87
C ALA A 161 -5.55 -12.99 9.10
N PRO A 162 -4.78 -14.02 9.54
CA PRO A 162 -3.63 -14.48 8.75
C PRO A 162 -4.01 -14.99 7.36
N ALA A 163 -5.10 -15.78 7.27
CA ALA A 163 -5.60 -16.28 5.99
C ALA A 163 -6.11 -15.12 5.10
N HIS A 164 -6.87 -14.19 5.69
CA HIS A 164 -7.35 -13.02 4.97
C HIS A 164 -6.20 -12.15 4.45
N PHE A 165 -5.19 -11.86 5.28
CA PHE A 165 -4.01 -11.08 4.88
C PHE A 165 -3.16 -11.81 3.84
N ALA A 166 -3.03 -13.13 3.90
CA ALA A 166 -2.31 -13.91 2.89
C ALA A 166 -3.03 -13.85 1.53
N VAL A 167 -4.35 -14.04 1.52
CA VAL A 167 -5.16 -13.97 0.28
C VAL A 167 -5.16 -12.56 -0.28
N ALA A 168 -5.51 -11.56 0.53
CA ALA A 168 -5.55 -10.16 0.10
C ALA A 168 -4.16 -9.67 -0.34
N GLY A 169 -3.13 -9.93 0.46
CA GLY A 169 -1.75 -9.57 0.15
C GLY A 169 -1.24 -10.23 -1.14
N GLY A 170 -1.50 -11.52 -1.33
CA GLY A 170 -1.13 -12.24 -2.56
C GLY A 170 -1.84 -11.72 -3.81
N LEU A 171 -3.16 -11.51 -3.73
CA LEU A 171 -3.94 -10.94 -4.84
C LEU A 171 -3.48 -9.52 -5.20
N LEU A 172 -3.32 -8.66 -4.19
CA LEU A 172 -2.89 -7.28 -4.36
C LEU A 172 -1.45 -7.18 -4.87
N LEU A 173 -0.56 -8.07 -4.41
CA LEU A 173 0.80 -8.21 -4.92
C LEU A 173 0.79 -8.54 -6.42
N MET A 174 0.02 -9.54 -6.84
CA MET A 174 -0.07 -9.93 -8.25
C MET A 174 -0.59 -8.78 -9.12
N VAL A 175 -1.68 -8.15 -8.70
CA VAL A 175 -2.31 -7.04 -9.44
C VAL A 175 -1.38 -5.82 -9.48
N GLY A 176 -0.82 -5.42 -8.33
CA GLY A 176 0.06 -4.27 -8.19
C GLY A 176 1.36 -4.43 -8.98
N ALA A 177 2.01 -5.59 -8.89
CA ALA A 177 3.23 -5.87 -9.64
C ALA A 177 2.98 -5.93 -11.15
N ALA A 178 1.86 -6.53 -11.57
CA ALA A 178 1.48 -6.57 -12.98
C ALA A 178 1.13 -5.19 -13.53
N ALA A 179 0.44 -4.35 -12.75
CA ALA A 179 0.12 -2.98 -13.13
C ALA A 179 1.37 -2.11 -13.22
N ALA A 180 2.23 -2.13 -12.20
CA ALA A 180 3.50 -1.40 -12.21
C ALA A 180 4.41 -1.86 -13.36
N GLY A 181 4.34 -3.13 -13.76
CA GLY A 181 5.00 -3.65 -14.95
C GLY A 181 4.50 -3.06 -16.28
N ARG A 182 3.46 -2.23 -16.29
CA ARG A 182 2.89 -1.59 -17.49
C ARG A 182 3.05 -0.07 -17.53
N LEU A 183 3.71 0.51 -16.53
CA LEU A 183 4.20 1.88 -16.55
C LEU A 183 5.27 2.05 -17.64
#